data_AF-A0A8S7Y1L0-F1
#
_entry.id   AF-A0A8S7Y1L0-F1
#
_cell.length_a   1.000
_cell.length_b   1.000
_cell.length_c   1.000
_cell.angle_alpha   90.00
_cell.angle_beta   90.00
_cell.angle_gamma   90.00
#
_symmetry.space_group_name_H-M   'P 1'
#
loop_
_entity.id
_entity.type
_entity.pdbx_description
1 polymer ?
#
loop_
_entity_poly.entity_id
_entity_poly.type
_entity_poly.pdbx_seq_one_letter_code
_entity_poly.pdbx_strand_id
1 'polypeptide(L)' 'MDKKALLFEMIRKRSEKSFSDGGDGFVFASMLSFDVGLNSRIVKRMLDSAVRTGLLEKVDRGIGREHKYRVTQQFTQLIH' A
#
# COMPACT_ATOMS: atom_id res chain seq x y z
N MET A 1 7.73 6.09 16.15
CA MET A 1 6.74 6.28 15.06
C MET A 1 5.72 5.16 15.12
N ASP A 2 4.44 5.49 14.97
CA ASP A 2 3.39 4.50 14.75
C ASP A 2 3.67 3.74 13.45
N LYS A 3 3.77 2.41 13.53
CA LYS A 3 4.04 1.53 12.39
C LYS A 3 2.92 1.59 11.34
N LYS A 4 1.68 1.88 11.75
CA LYS A 4 0.56 2.07 10.82
C LYS A 4 0.74 3.34 10.01
N ALA A 5 1.05 4.45 10.68
CA ALA A 5 1.34 5.72 10.01
C ALA A 5 2.52 5.58 9.05
N LEU A 6 3.60 4.90 9.45
CA LEU A 6 4.75 4.64 8.60
C LEU A 6 4.38 3.80 7.36
N LEU A 7 3.58 2.75 7.52
CA LEU A 7 3.11 1.93 6.39
C LEU A 7 2.32 2.75 5.37
N PHE A 8 1.44 3.61 5.86
CA PHE A 8 0.62 4.50 5.05
C PHE A 8 1.44 5.58 4.34
N GLU A 9 2.46 6.11 5.00
CA GLU A 9 3.40 7.02 4.37
C GLU A 9 4.22 6.32 3.27
N MET A 10 4.70 5.10 3.51
CA MET A 10 5.52 4.37 2.55
C MET A 10 4.74 3.95 1.31
N ILE A 11 3.51 3.46 1.47
CA ILE A 11 2.66 3.14 0.31
C ILE A 11 2.32 4.40 -0.50
N ARG A 12 2.08 5.54 0.15
CA ARG A 12 1.89 6.83 -0.53
C ARG A 12 3.09 7.17 -1.40
N LYS A 13 4.29 7.25 -0.79
CA LYS A 13 5.53 7.61 -1.50
C LYS A 13 5.82 6.68 -2.67
N ARG A 14 5.62 5.37 -2.48
CA ARG A 14 5.86 4.38 -3.54
C ARG A 14 4.82 4.43 -4.65
N SER A 15 3.55 4.65 -4.32
CA SER A 15 2.50 4.85 -5.34
C SER A 15 2.74 6.13 -6.13
N GLU A 16 3.04 7.25 -5.47
CA GLU A 16 3.40 8.52 -6.13
C GLU A 16 4.60 8.36 -7.04
N LYS A 17 5.68 7.73 -6.56
CA LYS A 17 6.84 7.43 -7.38
C LYS A 17 6.47 6.58 -8.59
N SER A 18 5.68 5.52 -8.39
CA SER A 18 5.23 4.67 -9.49
C SER A 18 4.42 5.45 -10.51
N PHE A 19 3.59 6.42 -10.12
CA PHE A 19 2.87 7.28 -11.06
C PHE A 19 3.83 8.22 -11.81
N SER A 20 4.77 8.85 -11.11
CA SER A 20 5.78 9.73 -11.73
C SER A 20 6.67 9.00 -12.74
N ASP A 21 6.94 7.72 -12.50
CA ASP A 21 7.71 6.84 -13.39
C ASP A 21 6.84 6.28 -14.55
N GLY A 22 5.57 6.70 -14.68
CA GLY A 22 4.63 6.28 -15.75
C GLY A 22 3.90 4.95 -15.50
N GLY A 23 3.98 4.42 -14.29
CA GLY A 23 3.29 3.19 -13.86
C GLY A 23 1.87 3.42 -13.33
N ASP A 24 1.28 2.34 -12.81
CA ASP A 24 -0.13 2.26 -12.37
C ASP A 24 -0.37 2.60 -10.89
N GLY A 25 0.70 2.91 -10.16
CA GLY A 25 0.67 3.23 -8.73
C GLY A 25 0.65 2.00 -7.80
N PHE A 26 0.59 0.78 -8.34
CA PHE A 26 0.47 -0.44 -7.54
C PHE A 26 1.82 -0.97 -7.03
N VAL A 27 1.89 -1.19 -5.72
CA VAL A 27 3.09 -1.58 -4.99
C VAL A 27 2.90 -2.94 -4.32
N PHE A 28 3.95 -3.77 -4.29
CA PHE A 28 3.92 -5.06 -3.60
C PHE A 28 3.97 -4.90 -2.07
N ALA A 29 3.21 -5.74 -1.35
CA ALA A 29 3.22 -5.76 0.12
C ALA A 29 4.58 -6.15 0.70
N SER A 30 5.36 -6.99 0.02
CA SER A 30 6.73 -7.37 0.38
C SER A 30 7.67 -6.16 0.43
N MET A 31 7.54 -5.25 -0.53
CA MET A 31 8.32 -4.02 -0.58
C MET A 31 8.04 -3.14 0.64
N LEU A 32 6.76 -2.98 0.99
CA LEU A 32 6.33 -2.25 2.18
C LEU A 32 6.75 -2.94 3.48
N SER A 33 6.72 -4.27 3.51
CA SER A 33 7.17 -5.06 4.67
C SER A 33 8.63 -4.80 5.00
N PHE A 34 9.47 -4.66 3.98
CA PHE A 34 10.87 -4.26 4.13
C PHE A 34 10.99 -2.84 4.70
N ASP A 35 10.25 -1.86 4.13
CA ASP A 35 10.32 -0.46 4.57
C ASP A 35 9.91 -0.25 6.04
N VAL A 36 8.87 -0.97 6.48
CA VAL A 36 8.33 -0.78 7.84
C VAL A 36 8.91 -1.75 8.86
N GLY A 37 9.69 -2.74 8.43
CA GLY A 37 10.24 -3.80 9.28
C GLY A 37 9.16 -4.63 9.97
N LEU A 38 8.06 -4.92 9.27
CA LEU A 38 6.95 -5.73 9.79
C LEU A 38 6.82 -7.04 9.02
N ASN A 39 6.24 -8.05 9.68
CA ASN A 39 5.90 -9.30 9.03
C ASN A 39 4.89 -9.07 7.89
N SER A 40 5.10 -9.71 6.74
CA SER A 40 4.26 -9.54 5.56
C SER A 40 2.79 -9.91 5.78
N ARG A 41 2.47 -10.83 6.70
CA ARG A 41 1.10 -11.14 7.10
C ARG A 41 0.44 -9.95 7.82
N ILE A 42 1.18 -9.27 8.70
CA ILE A 42 0.69 -8.09 9.42
C ILE A 42 0.44 -6.96 8.43
N VAL A 43 1.41 -6.68 7.56
CA VAL A 43 1.29 -5.66 6.51
C VAL A 43 0.07 -5.93 5.63
N LYS A 44 -0.09 -7.16 5.12
CA LYS A 44 -1.27 -7.53 4.32
C LYS A 44 -2.58 -7.29 5.07
N ARG A 45 -2.69 -7.70 6.33
CA ARG A 45 -3.91 -7.45 7.14
C ARG A 45 -4.20 -5.96 7.31
N MET A 46 -3.17 -5.14 7.51
CA MET A 46 -3.33 -3.68 7.64
C MET A 46 -3.76 -3.04 6.31
N LEU A 47 -3.17 -3.47 5.20
CA LEU A 47 -3.53 -3.00 3.87
C LEU A 47 -4.94 -3.44 3.48
N ASP A 48 -5.29 -4.72 3.69
CA ASP A 48 -6.64 -5.25 3.44
C ASP A 48 -7.70 -4.51 4.29
N SER A 49 -7.37 -4.15 5.53
CA SER A 49 -8.25 -3.31 6.35
C SER A 49 -8.46 -1.92 5.75
N ALA A 50 -7.42 -1.32 5.17
CA ALA A 50 -7.50 -0.01 4.53
C ALA A 50 -8.23 -0.06 3.17
N VAL A 51 -8.14 -1.20 2.47
CA VAL A 51 -8.95 -1.48 1.27
C VAL A 51 -10.42 -1.50 1.61
N ARG A 52 -10.80 -2.19 2.69
CA ARG A 52 -12.19 -2.23 3.18
C ARG A 52 -12.77 -0.87 3.54
N THR A 53 -11.92 0.10 3.89
CA THR A 53 -12.33 1.48 4.21
C THR A 53 -12.23 2.43 3.01
N GLY A 54 -11.91 1.93 1.81
CA GLY A 54 -11.78 2.75 0.58
C GLY A 54 -10.51 3.60 0.49
N LEU A 55 -9.59 3.46 1.45
CA LEU A 55 -8.33 4.22 1.47
C LEU A 55 -7.32 3.67 0.47
N LEU A 56 -7.36 2.37 0.24
CA LEU A 56 -6.47 1.70 -0.71
C LEU A 56 -7.27 0.90 -1.73
N GLU A 57 -6.68 0.71 -2.89
CA GLU A 57 -7.12 -0.27 -3.87
C GLU A 57 -6.17 -1.47 -3.85
N LYS A 58 -6.72 -2.64 -4.18
CA LYS A 58 -5.99 -3.90 -4.25
C LYS A 58 -6.22 -4.54 -5.61
N VAL A 59 -5.15 -5.12 -6.17
CA VAL A 59 -5.26 -5.97 -7.36
C VAL A 59 -4.81 -7.39 -7.02
N ASP A 60 -5.73 -8.34 -7.20
CA ASP A 60 -5.44 -9.76 -7.06
C ASP A 60 -4.76 -10.28 -8.33
N ARG A 61 -3.70 -11.08 -8.15
CA ARG A 61 -2.88 -11.59 -9.27
C ARG A 61 -3.07 -13.09 -9.53
N GLY A 62 -4.07 -13.70 -8.90
CA GLY A 62 -4.33 -15.13 -8.93
C GLY A 62 -3.74 -15.88 -7.73
N ILE A 63 -4.09 -17.16 -7.62
CA ILE A 63 -3.76 -18.03 -6.48
C ILE A 63 -2.23 -18.12 -6.31
N GLY A 64 -1.75 -17.92 -5.08
CA GLY A 64 -0.33 -18.01 -4.73
C GLY A 64 0.52 -16.82 -5.16
N ARG A 65 -0.02 -15.84 -5.90
CA ARG A 65 0.71 -14.64 -6.29
C ARG A 65 0.53 -13.51 -5.29
N GLU A 66 1.60 -12.74 -5.10
CA GLU A 66 1.54 -11.59 -4.22
C GLU A 66 0.63 -10.48 -4.79
N HIS A 67 -0.31 -10.01 -3.97
CA HIS A 67 -1.20 -8.90 -4.29
C HIS A 67 -0.45 -7.57 -4.25
N LYS A 68 -0.90 -6.62 -5.08
CA LYS A 68 -0.42 -5.24 -5.01
C LYS A 68 -1.49 -4.31 -4.48
N TYR A 69 -1.06 -3.20 -3.91
CA TYR A 69 -1.90 -2.18 -3.32
C TYR A 69 -1.49 -0.81 -3.83
N ARG A 70 -2.44 0.12 -3.94
CA ARG A 70 -2.16 1.53 -4.21
C ARG A 70 -3.04 2.44 -3.38
N VAL A 71 -2.59 3.67 -3.19
CA VAL A 71 -3.43 4.71 -2.57
C VAL A 71 -4.56 5.11 -3.52
N THR A 72 -5.74 5.37 -2.95
CA THR A 72 -6.84 5.99 -3.70
C THR A 72 -6.69 7.51 -3.72
N GLN A 73 -7.40 8.17 -4.63
CA GLN A 73 -7.49 9.64 -4.62
C GLN A 73 -8.01 10.19 -3.28
N GLN A 74 -8.92 9.45 -2.63
CA GLN A 74 -9.47 9.80 -1.32
C GLN A 74 -8.39 9.80 -0.22
N PHE A 75 -7.47 8.84 -0.27
CA PHE A 75 -6.36 8.80 0.68
C PHE A 75 -5.40 9.98 0.51
N THR A 76 -5.12 10.39 -0.72
CA THR A 76 -4.29 11.57 -1.00
C THR A 76 -4.93 12.87 -0.46
N GLN A 77 -6.27 12.97 -0.48
CA GLN A 77 -6.99 14.14 0.04
C GLN A 77 -7.02 14.22 1.58
N LEU A 78 -6.90 13.09 2.29
CA LEU A 78 -6.95 13.02 3.76
C LEU A 78 -5.64 13.40 4.45
N ILE A 79 -4.54 13.55 3.70
CA ILE A 79 -3.19 13.80 4.23
C ILE A 79 -2.73 15.24 3.94
N HIS A 80 -3.61 16.06 3.35
CA HIS A 80 -3.40 17.50 3.14
C HIS A 80 -4.06 18.35 4.21
#